data_AF-A0A9X7SHH8-F1
#
_entry.id   AF-A0A9X7SHH8-F1
#
_cell.length_a   1.000
_cell.length_b   1.000
_cell.length_c   1.000
_cell.angle_alpha   90.00
_cell.angle_beta   90.00
_cell.angle_gamma   90.00
#
_symmetry.space_group_name_H-M   'P 1'
#
loop_
_entity.id
_entity.type
_entity.pdbx_description
1 polymer ?
#
loop_
_entity_poly.entity_id
_entity_poly.type
_entity_poly.pdbx_seq_one_letter_code
_entity_poly.pdbx_strand_id
1 'polypeptide(L)' 'MLFCYTGNETKLQRRLQRDTSERGRQAHFVMQSHQHRRRQYQLYLEPFQKNCEFLLNQSQNKRLLERKT' A
#
# COMPACT_ATOMS: atom_id res chain seq x y z
N MET A 1 17.79 -6.62 -3.12
CA MET A 1 16.76 -6.14 -2.15
C MET A 1 15.35 -6.26 -2.74
N LEU A 2 14.40 -6.89 -2.05
CA LEU A 2 12.99 -7.04 -2.47
C LEU A 2 12.09 -5.98 -1.82
N PHE A 3 11.26 -5.30 -2.61
CA PHE A 3 10.27 -4.34 -2.12
C PHE A 3 8.84 -4.78 -2.48
N CYS A 4 7.96 -4.83 -1.48
CA CYS A 4 6.55 -5.16 -1.67
C CYS A 4 5.72 -3.88 -1.85
N TYR A 5 5.17 -3.70 -3.04
CA TYR A 5 4.33 -2.56 -3.38
C TYR A 5 2.86 -2.97 -3.52
N THR A 6 1.97 -2.10 -3.03
CA THR A 6 0.54 -2.18 -3.30
C THR A 6 0.02 -0.77 -3.55
N GLY A 7 -0.67 -0.60 -4.67
CA GLY A 7 -1.23 0.66 -5.12
C GLY A 7 -2.19 1.26 -4.10
N ASN A 8 -2.31 2.59 -4.14
CA ASN A 8 -3.08 3.36 -3.15
C ASN A 8 -4.53 2.87 -3.04
N GLU A 9 -5.19 2.70 -4.19
CA GLU A 9 -6.60 2.30 -4.25
C GLU A 9 -6.81 0.89 -3.70
N THR A 10 -6.05 -0.09 -4.20
CA THR A 10 -6.12 -1.48 -3.72
C THR A 10 -5.83 -1.57 -2.22
N LYS A 11 -4.89 -0.76 -1.72
CA LYS A 11 -4.57 -0.71 -0.29
C LYS A 11 -5.71 -0.09 0.52
N LEU A 12 -6.33 0.99 0.04
CA LEU A 12 -7.48 1.62 0.69
C LEU A 12 -8.66 0.66 0.76
N GLN A 13 -9.03 0.02 -0.35
CA GLN A 13 -10.15 -0.93 -0.43
C GLN A 13 -9.98 -2.09 0.56
N ARG A 14 -8.81 -2.77 0.53
CA ARG A 14 -8.51 -3.86 1.48
C ARG A 14 -8.52 -3.40 2.93
N ARG A 15 -8.05 -2.18 3.18
CA ARG A 15 -8.02 -1.62 4.53
C ARG A 15 -9.41 -1.24 5.02
N LEU A 16 -10.24 -0.65 4.18
CA LEU A 16 -11.64 -0.35 4.48
C LEU A 16 -12.38 -1.62 4.86
N GLN A 17 -12.40 -2.62 3.97
CA GLN A 17 -13.06 -3.90 4.22
C GLN A 17 -12.63 -4.51 5.56
N ARG A 18 -11.33 -4.67 5.78
CA ARG A 18 -10.80 -5.31 6.99
C ARG A 18 -11.06 -4.49 8.25
N ASP A 19 -10.79 -3.18 8.23
CA ASP A 19 -10.87 -2.35 9.43
C ASP A 19 -12.36 -2.07 9.81
N THR A 20 -13.29 -2.00 8.86
CA THR A 20 -14.73 -1.84 9.16
C THR A 20 -15.38 -3.16 9.56
N SER A 21 -15.18 -4.24 8.79
CA SER A 21 -15.88 -5.51 9.01
C SER A 21 -15.28 -6.35 10.14
N GLU A 22 -13.95 -6.39 10.29
CA GLU A 22 -13.29 -7.27 11.27
C GLU A 22 -12.89 -6.53 12.56
N ARG A 23 -12.72 -5.21 12.50
CA ARG A 23 -12.17 -4.41 13.61
C ARG A 23 -13.11 -3.32 14.13
N GLY A 24 -14.33 -3.25 13.59
CA GLY A 24 -15.38 -2.32 14.03
C GLY A 24 -15.00 -0.83 13.91
N ARG A 25 -14.06 -0.48 13.02
CA ARG A 25 -13.64 0.92 12.83
C ARG A 25 -14.62 1.66 11.93
N GLN A 26 -14.80 2.94 12.22
CA GLN A 26 -15.59 3.83 11.37
C GLN A 26 -14.88 4.09 10.03
N ALA A 27 -15.61 3.98 8.91
CA ALA A 27 -15.05 4.12 7.56
C ALA A 27 -14.33 5.47 7.35
N HIS A 28 -14.92 6.57 7.83
CA HIS A 28 -14.33 7.91 7.72
C HIS A 28 -12.95 8.00 8.39
N PHE A 29 -12.79 7.37 9.56
CA PHE A 29 -11.52 7.33 10.28
C PHE A 29 -10.47 6.50 9.53
N VAL A 30 -10.88 5.39 8.91
CA VAL A 30 -9.99 4.57 8.09
C VAL A 30 -9.49 5.36 6.88
N MET A 31 -10.36 6.13 6.21
CA MET A 31 -10.00 6.97 5.07
C MET A 31 -9.01 8.08 5.46
N GLN A 32 -9.30 8.85 6.51
CA GLN A 32 -8.40 9.92 6.97
C GLN A 32 -7.03 9.38 7.37
N SER A 33 -6.99 8.35 8.21
CA SER A 33 -5.72 7.74 8.62
C SER A 33 -4.95 7.13 7.44
N HIS A 34 -5.64 6.67 6.38
CA HIS A 34 -4.99 6.17 5.17
C HIS A 34 -4.27 7.29 4.41
N GLN A 35 -4.88 8.48 4.30
CA GLN A 35 -4.25 9.64 3.66
C GLN A 35 -2.96 10.05 4.38
N HIS A 36 -2.96 10.12 5.72
CA HIS A 36 -1.75 10.40 6.50
C HIS A 36 -0.64 9.37 6.24
N ARG A 37 -1.00 8.07 6.24
CA ARG A 37 -0.05 6.99 5.93
C ARG A 37 0.47 7.07 4.50
N ARG A 38 -0.34 7.51 3.54
CA ARG A 38 0.10 7.67 2.15
C ARG A 38 1.13 8.79 2.01
N ARG A 39 0.94 9.90 2.71
CA ARG A 39 1.92 10.99 2.76
C ARG A 39 3.26 10.53 3.35
N GLN A 40 3.21 9.80 4.47
CA GLN A 40 4.41 9.22 5.08
C GLN A 40 5.12 8.23 4.13
N TYR A 41 4.35 7.40 3.41
CA TYR A 41 4.92 6.50 2.41
C TYR A 41 5.71 7.24 1.33
N GLN A 42 5.15 8.32 0.78
CA GLN A 42 5.81 9.13 -0.25
C GLN A 42 7.10 9.77 0.28
N LEU A 43 7.07 10.28 1.51
CA LEU A 43 8.24 10.94 2.12
C LEU A 43 9.37 9.96 2.44
N TYR A 44 9.05 8.77 2.96
CA TYR A 44 10.06 7.91 3.57
C TYR A 44 10.31 6.59 2.83
N LEU A 45 9.33 6.04 2.11
CA LEU A 45 9.43 4.70 1.52
C LEU A 45 9.59 4.70 -0.01
N GLU A 46 9.15 5.76 -0.68
CA GLU A 46 9.31 5.90 -2.13
C GLU A 46 10.77 5.79 -2.61
N PRO A 47 11.79 6.36 -1.92
CA PRO A 47 13.19 6.19 -2.33
C PRO A 47 13.65 4.72 -2.31
N PHE A 48 13.25 3.95 -1.29
CA PHE A 48 13.59 2.53 -1.19
C PHE A 48 12.89 1.70 -2.27
N GLN A 49 11.64 2.04 -2.62
CA GLN A 49 10.95 1.42 -3.76
C GLN A 49 11.67 1.72 -5.08
N LYS A 50 12.21 2.94 -5.26
CA LYS A 50 12.94 3.31 -6.49
C LYS A 50 14.22 2.51 -6.64
N ASN A 51 14.95 2.33 -5.55
CA ASN A 51 16.28 1.70 -5.53
C ASN A 51 16.26 0.18 -5.23
N CYS A 52 15.10 -0.47 -5.24
CA CYS A 52 15.03 -1.92 -5.01
C CYS A 52 15.44 -2.70 -6.26
N GLU A 53 16.07 -3.86 -6.06
CA GLU A 53 16.45 -4.78 -7.13
C GLU A 53 15.25 -5.60 -7.63
N PHE A 54 14.35 -5.97 -6.72
CA PHE A 54 13.11 -6.66 -7.05
C PHE A 54 11.91 -5.91 -6.51
N LEU A 55 10.87 -5.75 -7.33
CA LEU A 55 9.60 -5.13 -6.97
C LEU A 55 8.47 -6.17 -7.11
N LEU A 56 7.82 -6.51 -5.99
CA LEU A 56 6.59 -7.31 -6.01
C LEU A 56 5.39 -6.36 -5.96
N ASN A 57 4.73 -6.16 -7.10
CA ASN A 57 3.53 -5.34 -7.21
C ASN A 57 2.26 -6.19 -7.03
N GLN A 58 1.47 -5.86 -6.00
CA GLN A 58 0.25 -6.59 -5.63
C GLN A 58 -1.04 -5.78 -5.86
N SER A 59 -0.97 -4.75 -6.72
CA SER A 59 -2.08 -3.86 -7.04
C SER A 59 -3.14 -4.56 -7.90
N GLN A 60 -4.38 -4.06 -7.87
CA GLN A 60 -5.49 -4.57 -8.68
C GLN A 60 -5.74 -6.08 -8.52
N ASN A 61 -5.44 -6.63 -7.33
CA ASN A 61 -5.53 -8.06 -7.05
C ASN A 61 -4.68 -8.96 -7.96
N LYS A 62 -3.69 -8.39 -8.65
CA LYS A 62 -2.67 -9.13 -9.39
C LYS A 62 -1.41 -9.27 -8.53
N ARG A 63 -0.51 -10.17 -8.91
CA ARG A 63 0.82 -10.31 -8.31
C ARG A 63 1.84 -10.36 -9.44
N LEU A 64 2.65 -9.33 -9.56
CA LEU A 64 3.68 -9.21 -10.57
C LEU A 64 5.02 -8.98 -9.88
N LEU A 65 6.01 -9.82 -10.20
CA LEU A 65 7.37 -9.67 -9.74
C LEU A 65 8.21 -9.11 -10.89
N GLU A 66 8.87 -7.99 -10.64
CA GLU A 66 9.74 -7.32 -11.59
C GLU A 66 11.15 -7.24 -11.01
N ARG A 67 12.17 -7.49 -11.85
CA ARG A 67 13.55 -7.13 -11.54
C ARG A 67 13.81 -5.75 -12.12
N LYS A 68 14.22 -4.79 -11.28
CA LYS A 68 14.61 -3.46 -11.72
C LYS A 68 16.08 -3.48 -12.13
N THR A 69 16.36 -3.00 -13.34
CA THR A 69 17.70 -2.85 -13.91
C THR A 69 18.26 -1.47 -13.61
#